data_AF-A0A8J7M5J3-F1
#
_entry.id   AF-A0A8J7M5J3-F1
#
_cell.length_a   1.000
_cell.length_b   1.000
_cell.length_c   1.000
_cell.angle_alpha   90.00
_cell.angle_beta   90.00
_cell.angle_gamma   90.00
#
_symmetry.space_group_name_H-M   'P 1'
#
loop_
_entity.id
_entity.type
_entity.pdbx_description
1 polymer ?
#
loop_
_entity_poly.entity_id
_entity_poly.type
_entity_poly.pdbx_seq_one_letter_code
_entity_poly.pdbx_strand_id
1 'polypeptide(L)'
;MTPESREKYRRDPYWLVKYVAVSAGDGVAAGWIFLLILLTLDIGGLGRLVHGAAEGVTALFILLASFAVTFGFVGIAWRVMVLLPDDK
;
A
#
# COMPACT_ATOMS: atom_id res chain seq x y z
N MET A 1 11.24 -26.04 3.92
CA MET A 1 10.87 -26.06 2.47
C MET A 1 10.45 -27.45 1.91
N THR A 2 9.19 -27.64 1.52
CA THR A 2 8.72 -28.90 0.91
C THR A 2 9.16 -29.03 -0.56
N PRO A 3 9.29 -30.25 -1.13
CA PRO A 3 9.66 -30.43 -2.53
C PRO A 3 8.71 -29.73 -3.52
N GLU A 4 7.43 -29.61 -3.17
CA GLU A 4 6.41 -28.89 -3.95
C GLU A 4 6.67 -27.38 -4.06
N SER A 5 7.15 -26.74 -2.98
CA SER A 5 7.44 -25.30 -3.02
C SER A 5 8.66 -25.00 -3.90
N ARG A 6 9.64 -25.91 -3.97
CA ARG A 6 10.79 -25.77 -4.88
C ARG A 6 10.39 -25.84 -6.36
N GLU A 7 9.37 -26.63 -6.70
CA GLU A 7 8.90 -26.78 -8.08
C GLU A 7 8.04 -25.60 -8.54
N LYS A 8 7.22 -25.02 -7.64
CA LYS A 8 6.42 -23.82 -7.91
C LYS A 8 7.29 -22.57 -8.15
N TYR A 9 8.39 -22.42 -7.39
CA TYR A 9 9.34 -21.31 -7.54
C TYR A 9 10.17 -21.41 -8.82
N ARG A 10 10.37 -22.63 -9.34
CA ARG A 10 11.06 -22.87 -10.62
C ARG A 10 10.19 -22.45 -11.83
N ARG A 11 8.87 -22.28 -11.64
CA ARG A 11 7.88 -22.14 -12.74
C ARG A 11 7.50 -20.70 -13.10
N ASP A 12 7.72 -19.72 -12.23
CA ASP A 12 7.40 -18.32 -12.52
C ASP A 12 8.51 -17.38 -11.98
N PRO A 13 9.45 -16.90 -12.81
CA PRO A 13 10.54 -16.04 -12.38
C PRO A 13 10.06 -14.69 -11.82
N TYR A 14 8.80 -14.31 -12.03
CA TYR A 14 8.22 -13.05 -11.58
C TYR A 14 7.34 -13.19 -10.34
N TRP A 15 7.33 -14.36 -9.68
CA TRP A 15 6.49 -14.61 -8.50
C TRP A 15 6.72 -13.57 -7.38
N LEU A 16 7.98 -13.17 -7.17
CA LEU A 16 8.33 -12.20 -6.13
C LEU A 16 7.82 -10.80 -6.48
N VAL A 17 7.92 -10.41 -7.75
CA VAL A 17 7.40 -9.12 -8.25
C VAL A 17 5.89 -9.07 -8.07
N LYS A 18 5.18 -10.16 -8.42
CA LYS A 18 3.73 -10.27 -8.19
C LYS A 18 3.39 -10.19 -6.71
N TYR A 19 4.14 -10.89 -5.85
CA TYR A 19 3.94 -10.86 -4.41
C TYR A 19 4.08 -9.44 -3.85
N VAL A 20 5.18 -8.75 -4.19
CA VAL A 20 5.43 -7.36 -3.77
C VAL A 20 4.36 -6.42 -4.31
N ALA A 21 3.97 -6.54 -5.58
CA ALA A 21 2.95 -5.68 -6.19
C ALA A 21 1.59 -5.82 -5.51
N VAL A 22 1.15 -7.06 -5.23
CA VAL A 22 -0.11 -7.31 -4.50
C VAL A 22 -0.01 -6.78 -3.06
N SER A 23 1.12 -7.00 -2.39
CA SER A 23 1.35 -6.49 -1.03
C SER A 23 1.28 -4.96 -0.97
N ALA A 24 1.92 -4.30 -1.93
CA ALA A 24 1.89 -2.85 -2.06
C ALA A 24 0.48 -2.34 -2.33
N GLY A 25 -0.26 -3.01 -3.22
CA GLY A 25 -1.65 -2.67 -3.55
C GLY A 25 -2.56 -2.68 -2.32
N ASP A 26 -2.46 -3.73 -1.49
CA ASP A 26 -3.25 -3.83 -0.24
C ASP A 26 -2.91 -2.70 0.74
N GLY A 27 -1.61 -2.37 0.86
CA GLY A 27 -1.15 -1.24 1.64
C GLY A 27 -1.71 0.10 1.13
N VAL A 28 -1.56 0.38 -0.17
CA VAL A 28 -2.09 1.59 -0.82
C VAL A 28 -3.58 1.75 -0.57
N ALA A 29 -4.36 0.68 -0.74
CA ALA A 29 -5.80 0.70 -0.51
C ALA A 29 -6.14 1.08 0.94
N ALA A 30 -5.45 0.49 1.92
CA ALA A 30 -5.61 0.84 3.33
C ALA A 30 -5.24 2.31 3.61
N GLY A 31 -4.15 2.79 3.01
CA GLY A 31 -3.71 4.18 3.12
C GLY A 31 -4.73 5.18 2.57
N TRP A 32 -5.35 4.88 1.42
CA TRP A 32 -6.39 5.72 0.85
C TRP A 32 -7.68 5.73 1.67
N ILE A 33 -8.08 4.58 2.22
CA ILE A 33 -9.21 4.52 3.16
C ILE A 33 -8.91 5.40 4.38
N PHE A 34 -7.70 5.31 4.93
CA PHE A 34 -7.30 6.14 6.06
C PHE A 34 -7.27 7.63 5.71
N LEU A 35 -6.74 8.01 4.54
CA LEU A 35 -6.77 9.39 4.04
C LEU A 35 -8.21 9.91 3.89
N LEU A 36 -9.13 9.11 3.32
CA LEU A 36 -10.54 9.49 3.20
C LEU A 36 -11.19 9.74 4.57
N ILE A 37 -10.86 8.93 5.58
CA ILE A 37 -11.31 9.14 6.96
C ILE A 37 -10.77 10.49 7.48
N LEU A 38 -9.48 10.80 7.28
CA LEU A 38 -8.90 12.07 7.72
C LEU A 38 -9.57 13.28 7.05
N LEU A 39 -9.86 13.19 5.75
CA LEU A 39 -10.49 14.28 4.99
C LEU A 39 -11.96 14.47 5.38
N THR A 40 -12.72 13.38 5.55
CA THR A 40 -14.15 13.43 5.88
C THR A 40 -14.41 13.87 7.33
N LEU A 41 -13.55 13.47 8.26
CA LEU A 41 -13.61 13.92 9.65
C LEU A 41 -12.93 15.28 9.86
N ASP A 42 -12.35 15.86 8.81
CA ASP A 42 -11.60 17.12 8.83
C ASP A 42 -10.56 17.19 9.96
N ILE A 43 -9.83 16.09 10.16
CA ILE A 43 -8.84 15.98 11.24
C ILE A 43 -7.76 17.04 11.03
N GLY A 44 -7.60 17.93 12.02
CA GLY A 44 -6.64 19.03 11.94
C GLY A 44 -6.96 20.07 10.86
N GLY A 45 -8.17 20.09 10.31
CA GLY A 45 -8.55 21.00 9.22
C GLY A 45 -8.07 20.56 7.83
N LEU A 46 -7.60 19.32 7.68
CA LEU A 46 -7.04 18.81 6.43
C LEU A 46 -8.06 18.84 5.29
N GLY A 47 -9.32 18.47 5.55
CA GLY A 47 -10.39 18.49 4.56
C GLY A 47 -10.64 19.89 4.03
N ARG A 48 -10.74 20.88 4.92
CA ARG A 48 -10.87 22.30 4.54
C ARG A 48 -9.64 22.84 3.81
N LEU A 49 -8.44 22.43 4.19
CA LEU A 49 -7.20 22.84 3.49
C LEU A 49 -7.21 22.36 2.03
N VAL A 50 -7.57 21.10 1.81
CA VAL A 50 -7.58 20.49 0.48
C VAL A 50 -8.68 21.09 -0.39
N HIS A 51 -9.90 21.25 0.14
CA HIS A 51 -11.03 21.79 -0.62
C HIS A 51 -10.98 23.32 -0.80
N GLY A 52 -10.32 24.04 0.10
CA GLY A 52 -10.17 25.50 0.05
C GLY A 52 -9.00 25.98 -0.81
N ALA A 53 -8.11 25.09 -1.24
CA ALA A 53 -6.99 25.44 -2.10
C ALA A 53 -7.46 25.77 -3.53
N ALA A 54 -6.86 26.78 -4.15
CA ALA A 54 -7.11 27.14 -5.55
C ALA A 54 -6.89 25.95 -6.51
N GLU A 55 -5.98 25.04 -6.14
CA GLU A 55 -5.65 23.81 -6.87
C GLU A 55 -5.93 22.57 -6.01
N GLY A 56 -7.10 22.50 -5.38
CA GLY A 56 -7.47 21.40 -4.46
C GLY A 56 -7.32 19.99 -5.06
N VAL A 57 -7.54 19.84 -6.37
CA VAL A 57 -7.33 18.57 -7.09
C VAL A 57 -5.85 18.16 -7.08
N THR A 58 -4.94 19.09 -7.36
CA THR A 58 -3.48 18.85 -7.34
C THR A 58 -3.03 18.45 -5.93
N ALA A 59 -3.52 19.16 -4.91
CA ALA A 59 -3.23 18.82 -3.50
C ALA A 59 -3.72 17.40 -3.15
N LEU A 60 -4.93 17.04 -3.56
CA LEU A 60 -5.48 15.70 -3.35
C LEU A 60 -4.64 14.61 -4.04
N PHE A 61 -4.19 14.84 -5.28
CA PHE A 61 -3.33 13.90 -5.98
C PHE A 61 -1.98 13.70 -5.28
N ILE A 62 -1.36 14.79 -4.80
CA ILE A 62 -0.11 14.71 -4.04
C ILE A 62 -0.33 13.89 -2.75
N LEU A 63 -1.42 14.15 -2.01
CA LEU A 63 -1.78 13.38 -0.82
C LEU A 63 -2.00 11.90 -1.13
N LEU A 64 -2.79 11.57 -2.16
CA LEU A 64 -3.03 10.19 -2.58
C LEU A 64 -1.72 9.49 -2.95
N ALA A 65 -0.82 10.17 -3.67
CA ALA A 65 0.48 9.62 -4.04
C ALA A 65 1.39 9.39 -2.81
N SER A 66 1.48 10.37 -1.90
CA SER A 66 2.28 10.25 -0.68
C SER A 66 1.78 9.11 0.23
N PHE A 67 0.46 8.98 0.39
CA PHE A 67 -0.13 7.87 1.15
C PHE A 67 0.06 6.53 0.44
N ALA A 68 -0.06 6.49 -0.89
CA ALA A 68 0.20 5.27 -1.66
C ALA A 68 1.64 4.77 -1.46
N VAL A 69 2.64 5.66 -1.53
CA VAL A 69 4.05 5.25 -1.30
C VAL A 69 4.25 4.78 0.14
N THR A 70 3.77 5.56 1.12
CA THR A 70 3.99 5.26 2.54
C THR A 70 3.31 3.96 2.95
N PHE A 71 2.01 3.82 2.67
CA PHE A 71 1.26 2.63 3.07
C PHE A 71 1.55 1.43 2.15
N GLY A 72 1.91 1.64 0.89
CA GLY A 72 2.38 0.57 0.02
C GLY A 72 3.64 -0.10 0.59
N PHE A 73 4.58 0.69 1.11
CA PHE A 73 5.75 0.15 1.82
C PHE A 73 5.34 -0.62 3.09
N VAL A 74 4.43 -0.09 3.89
CA VAL A 74 3.91 -0.78 5.09
C VAL A 74 3.24 -2.11 4.71
N GLY A 75 2.45 -2.14 3.64
CA GLY A 75 1.79 -3.35 3.13
C GLY A 75 2.79 -4.42 2.72
N ILE A 76 3.85 -4.04 1.99
CA ILE A 76 4.96 -4.94 1.67
C ILE A 76 5.64 -5.45 2.95
N ALA A 77 6.06 -4.55 3.84
CA ALA A 77 6.79 -4.89 5.05
C ALA A 77 5.99 -5.85 5.94
N TRP A 78 4.70 -5.55 6.15
CA TRP A 78 3.79 -6.40 6.92
C TRP A 78 3.67 -7.80 6.31
N ARG A 79 3.43 -7.90 5.00
CA ARG A 79 3.29 -9.20 4.34
C ARG A 79 4.59 -9.99 4.37
N VAL A 80 5.74 -9.33 4.25
CA VAL A 80 7.06 -9.96 4.37
C VAL A 80 7.31 -10.46 5.80
N MET A 81 6.95 -9.69 6.81
CA MET A 81 7.22 -10.04 8.21
C MET A 81 6.25 -11.09 8.77
N VAL A 82 5.00 -11.10 8.30
CA VAL A 82 3.92 -11.90 8.93
C VAL A 82 3.50 -13.10 8.10
N LEU A 83 3.51 -12.95 6.77
CA LEU A 83 2.90 -13.94 5.86
C LEU A 83 3.93 -14.64 4.98
N LEU A 84 5.18 -14.15 4.93
CA LEU A 84 6.23 -14.85 4.22
C LEU A 84 6.51 -16.16 4.98
N PRO A 85 6.35 -17.33 4.33
CA PRO A 85 6.55 -18.61 5.00
C PRO A 85 7.95 -18.67 5.58
N ASP A 86 8.05 -18.88 6.88
CA ASP A 86 9.32 -19.12 7.58
C ASP A 86 9.93 -20.38 6.95
N ASP A 87 11.11 -20.26 6.34
CA ASP A 87 11.80 -21.37 5.72
C ASP A 87 12.44 -22.23 6.82
N LYS A 88 11.59 -22.94 7.57
CA LYS A 88 11.98 -24.06 8.44
C LYS A 88 11.64 -25.38 7.76
#